data_AF-A0A9E1Q8W3-F1
#
_entry.id   AF-A0A9E1Q8W3-F1
#
_cell.length_a   1.000
_cell.length_b   1.000
_cell.length_c   1.000
_cell.angle_alpha   90.00
_cell.angle_beta   90.00
_cell.angle_gamma   90.00
#
_symmetry.space_group_name_H-M   'P 1'
#
loop_
_entity.id
_entity.type
_entity.pdbx_description
1 polymer ?
#
loop_
_entity_poly.entity_id
_entity_poly.type
_entity_poly.pdbx_seq_one_letter_code
_entity_poly.pdbx_strand_id
1 'polypeptide(L)'
;MVIFSAISVTPWWCFACLVCGGAPDWPENGLATREWVEDALEWRLDRGAGSCEEYMPAIDAWTLEWIADSDEIRVEIDTEDWPVFTSEPKLQGTLIQIMALEQLKGLDFNDERILRKLKRYARRSEGGISEELKLVFKENKNLQGD
;
A
#
# COMPACT_ATOMS: atom_id res chain seq x y z
N MET A 1 -7.97 -56.83 1.50
CA MET A 1 -6.86 -56.05 2.10
C MET A 1 -6.24 -55.19 1.01
N VAL A 2 -6.68 -53.94 0.88
CA VAL A 2 -5.91 -52.85 0.28
C VAL A 2 -6.22 -51.65 1.15
N ILE A 3 -5.23 -51.24 1.95
CA ILE A 3 -5.33 -50.11 2.87
C ILE A 3 -5.12 -48.86 2.02
N PHE A 4 -6.18 -48.08 1.79
CA PHE A 4 -6.04 -46.72 1.30
C PHE A 4 -5.47 -45.88 2.43
N SER A 5 -4.16 -45.58 2.36
CA SER A 5 -3.54 -44.55 3.18
C SER A 5 -4.04 -43.19 2.67
N ALA A 6 -5.02 -42.62 3.38
CA ALA A 6 -5.34 -41.21 3.30
C ALA A 6 -4.16 -40.43 3.92
N ILE A 7 -3.20 -40.04 3.08
CA ILE A 7 -2.23 -39.02 3.47
C ILE A 7 -3.01 -37.70 3.49
N SER A 8 -3.38 -37.27 4.70
CA SER A 8 -3.96 -35.97 4.96
C SER A 8 -2.92 -34.89 4.63
N VAL A 9 -2.95 -34.38 3.39
CA VAL A 9 -2.24 -33.17 3.03
C VAL A 9 -3.04 -32.02 3.63
N THR A 10 -2.79 -31.70 4.89
CA THR A 10 -3.32 -30.48 5.49
C THR A 10 -2.78 -29.25 4.74
N PRO A 11 -3.59 -28.20 4.59
CA PRO A 11 -3.51 -27.27 3.48
C PRO A 11 -2.53 -26.13 3.78
N TRP A 12 -1.23 -26.39 3.60
CA TRP A 12 -0.22 -25.32 3.66
C TRP A 12 -0.41 -24.27 2.55
N TRP A 13 -1.13 -24.63 1.47
CA TRP A 13 -1.51 -23.74 0.37
C TRP A 13 -2.54 -22.66 0.75
N CYS A 14 -3.23 -22.77 1.90
CA CYS A 14 -4.14 -21.72 2.34
C CYS A 14 -3.44 -20.54 3.03
N PHE A 15 -2.20 -20.68 3.50
CA PHE A 15 -1.47 -19.55 4.10
C PHE A 15 -0.99 -18.54 3.05
N ALA A 16 -0.52 -18.99 1.88
CA ALA A 16 -0.19 -18.10 0.76
C ALA A 16 -1.44 -17.36 0.23
N CYS A 17 -2.58 -18.07 0.12
CA CYS A 17 -3.86 -17.44 -0.21
C CYS A 17 -4.38 -16.48 0.86
N LEU A 18 -3.95 -16.60 2.11
CA LEU A 18 -4.29 -15.67 3.19
C LEU A 18 -3.48 -14.37 3.09
N VAL A 19 -2.25 -14.49 2.61
CA VAL A 19 -1.26 -13.41 2.57
C VAL A 19 -1.48 -12.50 1.36
N CYS A 20 -1.74 -13.07 0.18
CA CYS A 20 -2.10 -12.32 -1.04
C CYS A 20 -3.61 -12.30 -1.34
N GLY A 21 -4.43 -12.84 -0.45
CA GLY A 21 -5.88 -13.01 -0.68
C GLY A 21 -6.60 -11.70 -0.96
N GLY A 22 -7.57 -11.73 -1.87
CA GLY A 22 -8.40 -10.59 -2.24
C GLY A 22 -7.69 -9.55 -3.13
N ALA A 23 -6.52 -9.88 -3.69
CA ALA A 23 -5.88 -9.04 -4.70
C ALA A 23 -6.83 -8.87 -5.89
N PRO A 24 -6.84 -7.69 -6.53
CA PRO A 24 -7.62 -7.52 -7.76
C PRO A 24 -7.09 -8.48 -8.82
N ASP A 25 -8.00 -8.97 -9.67
CA ASP A 25 -7.59 -9.64 -10.90
C ASP A 25 -6.77 -8.67 -11.76
N TRP A 26 -5.83 -9.19 -12.54
CA TRP A 26 -5.06 -8.35 -13.47
C TRP A 26 -6.02 -7.67 -14.48
N PRO A 27 -5.76 -6.41 -14.84
CA PRO A 27 -6.62 -5.65 -15.73
C PRO A 27 -6.68 -6.30 -17.11
N GLU A 28 -7.87 -6.25 -17.70
CA GLU A 28 -8.11 -6.80 -19.02
C GLU A 28 -7.22 -6.10 -20.06
N ASN A 29 -6.58 -6.89 -20.93
CA ASN A 29 -5.67 -6.41 -21.97
C ASN A 29 -4.42 -5.66 -21.45
N GLY A 30 -4.11 -5.75 -20.15
CA GLY A 30 -2.93 -5.09 -19.56
C GLY A 30 -3.06 -3.57 -19.43
N LEU A 31 -4.29 -3.05 -19.41
CA LEU A 31 -4.57 -1.62 -19.28
C LEU A 31 -5.19 -1.31 -17.92
N ALA A 32 -4.44 -0.67 -17.03
CA ALA A 32 -4.95 -0.24 -15.74
C ALA A 32 -6.06 0.81 -15.93
N THR A 33 -7.31 0.45 -15.63
CA THR A 33 -8.44 1.41 -15.63
C THR A 33 -8.50 2.15 -14.30
N ARG A 34 -9.26 3.25 -14.26
CA ARG A 34 -9.54 3.98 -13.02
C ARG A 34 -10.08 3.05 -11.92
N GLU A 35 -11.06 2.21 -12.25
CA GLU A 35 -11.66 1.28 -11.27
C GLU A 35 -10.65 0.26 -10.76
N TRP A 36 -9.85 -0.31 -11.67
CA TRP A 36 -8.81 -1.25 -11.30
C TRP A 36 -7.77 -0.62 -10.37
N VAL A 37 -7.36 0.62 -10.64
CA VAL A 37 -6.40 1.35 -9.81
C VAL A 37 -6.97 1.62 -8.42
N GLU A 38 -8.24 2.01 -8.31
CA GLU A 38 -8.88 2.22 -7.03
C GLU A 38 -8.89 0.93 -6.18
N ASP A 39 -9.32 -0.19 -6.75
CA ASP A 39 -9.35 -1.51 -6.10
C ASP A 39 -7.94 -1.98 -5.72
N ALA A 40 -6.97 -1.79 -6.61
CA ALA A 40 -5.57 -2.15 -6.38
C ALA A 40 -4.95 -1.34 -5.25
N LEU A 41 -5.18 -0.02 -5.22
CA LEU A 41 -4.70 0.86 -4.16
C LEU A 41 -5.33 0.50 -2.81
N GLU A 42 -6.64 0.24 -2.75
CA GLU A 42 -7.31 -0.21 -1.53
C GLU A 42 -6.68 -1.50 -0.98
N TRP A 43 -6.52 -2.50 -1.85
CA TRP A 43 -5.93 -3.77 -1.47
C TRP A 43 -4.49 -3.61 -0.97
N ARG A 44 -3.70 -2.83 -1.71
CA ARG A 44 -2.27 -2.59 -1.50
C ARG A 44 -1.99 -1.83 -0.21
N LEU A 45 -2.78 -0.79 0.07
CA LEU A 45 -2.58 0.05 1.25
C LEU A 45 -3.03 -0.63 2.55
N ASP A 46 -3.83 -1.69 2.48
CA ASP A 46 -4.23 -2.43 3.67
C ASP A 46 -3.15 -3.41 4.20
N ARG A 47 -2.19 -3.85 3.38
CA ARG A 47 -1.32 -5.00 3.73
C ARG A 47 0.11 -4.69 4.21
N GLY A 48 0.62 -3.47 4.00
CA GLY A 48 2.01 -3.13 4.40
C GLY A 48 3.05 -3.71 3.43
N ALA A 49 4.25 -3.10 3.34
CA ALA A 49 5.29 -3.54 2.42
C ALA A 49 5.76 -4.97 2.71
N GLY A 50 6.09 -5.74 1.67
CA GLY A 50 6.57 -7.12 1.81
C GLY A 50 5.49 -8.13 2.19
N SER A 51 4.24 -7.71 2.37
CA SER A 51 3.15 -8.63 2.71
C SER A 51 2.81 -9.59 1.57
N CYS A 52 3.08 -9.26 0.32
CA CYS A 52 2.84 -10.15 -0.82
C CYS A 52 3.85 -9.85 -1.92
N GLU A 53 5.02 -10.48 -1.87
CA GLU A 53 6.14 -10.20 -2.78
C GLU A 53 5.81 -10.48 -4.26
N GLU A 54 4.87 -11.39 -4.53
CA GLU A 54 4.48 -11.76 -5.89
C GLU A 54 3.66 -10.67 -6.61
N TYR A 55 2.73 -10.02 -5.91
CA TYR A 55 1.79 -9.07 -6.53
C TYR A 55 2.18 -7.61 -6.30
N MET A 56 2.72 -7.27 -5.12
CA MET A 56 2.91 -5.87 -4.73
C MET A 56 3.81 -5.08 -5.68
N PRO A 57 4.94 -5.61 -6.20
CA PRO A 57 5.79 -4.84 -7.11
C PRO A 57 5.08 -4.45 -8.41
N ALA A 58 4.27 -5.36 -8.97
CA ALA A 58 3.53 -5.10 -10.21
C ALA A 58 2.37 -4.12 -9.95
N ILE A 59 1.64 -4.29 -8.85
CA ILE A 59 0.59 -3.35 -8.43
C ILE A 59 1.18 -1.95 -8.18
N ASP A 60 2.33 -1.86 -7.51
CA ASP A 60 3.00 -0.59 -7.27
C ASP A 60 3.40 0.09 -8.58
N ALA A 61 4.03 -0.65 -9.50
CA ALA A 61 4.44 -0.12 -10.79
C ALA A 61 3.24 0.43 -11.59
N TRP A 62 2.18 -0.37 -11.76
CA TRP A 62 1.03 0.03 -12.57
C TRP A 62 0.19 1.14 -11.94
N THR A 63 0.00 1.13 -10.62
CA THR A 63 -0.72 2.22 -9.97
C THR A 63 0.07 3.53 -10.03
N LEU A 64 1.39 3.49 -9.84
CA LEU A 64 2.22 4.70 -9.95
C LEU A 64 2.32 5.21 -11.39
N GLU A 65 2.44 4.32 -12.37
CA GLU A 65 2.41 4.67 -13.81
C GLU A 65 1.08 5.34 -14.17
N TRP A 66 -0.04 4.73 -13.79
CA TRP A 66 -1.36 5.31 -14.03
C TRP A 66 -1.53 6.68 -13.36
N ILE A 67 -1.08 6.84 -12.12
CA ILE A 67 -1.12 8.12 -11.41
C ILE A 67 -0.26 9.17 -12.13
N ALA A 68 0.92 8.79 -12.64
CA ALA A 68 1.82 9.70 -13.33
C ALA A 68 1.25 10.20 -14.68
N ASP A 69 0.50 9.34 -15.37
CA ASP A 69 -0.09 9.65 -16.68
C ASP A 69 -1.55 10.16 -16.59
N SER A 70 -2.13 10.20 -15.39
CA SER A 70 -3.53 10.61 -15.18
C SER A 70 -3.74 12.10 -15.43
N ASP A 71 -4.81 12.45 -16.15
CA ASP A 71 -5.36 13.80 -16.23
C ASP A 71 -6.41 14.08 -15.13
N GLU A 72 -6.83 13.04 -14.40
CA GLU A 72 -7.85 13.11 -13.35
C GLU A 72 -7.26 13.37 -11.96
N ILE A 73 -6.06 12.83 -11.70
CA ILE A 73 -5.39 12.86 -10.39
C ILE A 73 -4.09 13.64 -10.51
N ARG A 74 -3.86 14.53 -9.55
CA ARG A 74 -2.59 15.25 -9.43
C ARG A 74 -2.12 15.22 -7.99
N VAL A 75 -1.03 14.49 -7.76
CA VAL A 75 -0.38 14.40 -6.45
C VAL A 75 0.81 15.35 -6.43
N GLU A 76 0.76 16.33 -5.54
CA GLU A 76 1.87 17.23 -5.26
C GLU A 76 2.42 16.94 -3.87
N ILE A 77 3.74 16.78 -3.78
CA ILE A 77 4.43 16.52 -2.52
C ILE A 77 5.56 17.53 -2.41
N ASP A 78 5.48 18.38 -1.39
CA ASP A 78 6.64 19.10 -0.89
C ASP A 78 7.33 18.23 0.14
N THR A 79 8.55 17.78 -0.14
CA THR A 79 9.29 16.90 0.78
C THR A 79 9.60 17.54 2.13
N GLU A 80 9.59 18.87 2.22
CA GLU A 80 9.80 19.60 3.48
C GLU A 80 8.64 19.36 4.46
N ASP A 81 7.43 19.14 3.96
CA ASP A 81 6.23 18.82 4.74
C ASP A 81 6.18 17.35 5.20
N TRP A 82 7.15 16.52 4.77
CA TRP A 82 7.19 15.09 5.03
C TRP A 82 8.59 14.60 5.46
N PRO A 83 9.14 15.06 6.60
CA PRO A 83 10.44 14.62 7.14
C PRO A 83 10.58 13.10 7.35
N VAL A 84 9.47 12.36 7.35
CA VAL A 84 9.45 10.90 7.34
C VAL A 84 10.30 10.30 6.21
N PHE A 85 10.42 10.99 5.08
CA PHE A 85 11.20 10.52 3.93
C PHE A 85 12.71 10.66 4.09
N THR A 86 13.18 11.53 4.99
CA THR A 86 14.60 11.59 5.33
C THR A 86 15.05 10.29 6.01
N SER A 87 14.17 9.68 6.80
CA SER A 87 14.46 8.44 7.52
C SER A 87 14.09 7.19 6.73
N GLU A 88 12.98 7.22 5.99
CA GLU A 88 12.52 6.09 5.17
C GLU A 88 12.03 6.56 3.79
N PRO A 89 12.95 6.71 2.81
CA PRO A 89 12.61 7.16 1.46
C PRO A 89 11.63 6.23 0.74
N LYS A 90 11.59 4.93 1.08
CA LYS A 90 10.70 3.96 0.43
C LYS A 90 9.21 4.24 0.65
N LEU A 91 8.87 5.06 1.65
CA LEU A 91 7.48 5.44 1.92
C LEU A 91 6.94 6.47 0.93
N GLN A 92 7.76 7.11 0.09
CA GLN A 92 7.31 8.13 -0.86
C GLN A 92 6.26 7.60 -1.84
N GLY A 93 6.53 6.46 -2.49
CA GLY A 93 5.55 5.83 -3.40
C GLY A 93 4.23 5.50 -2.69
N THR A 94 4.31 5.07 -1.43
CA THR A 94 3.11 4.80 -0.63
C THR A 94 2.35 6.09 -0.28
N LEU A 95 3.02 7.21 -0.01
CA LEU A 95 2.34 8.49 0.19
C LEU A 95 1.59 8.90 -1.09
N ILE A 96 2.24 8.80 -2.25
CA ILE A 96 1.62 9.11 -3.54
C ILE A 96 0.34 8.29 -3.72
N GLN A 97 0.44 6.98 -3.51
CA GLN A 97 -0.68 6.06 -3.59
C GLN A 97 -1.81 6.37 -2.60
N ILE A 98 -1.50 6.77 -1.36
CA ILE A 98 -2.51 7.19 -0.37
C ILE A 98 -3.24 8.45 -0.84
N MET A 99 -2.50 9.47 -1.28
CA MET A 99 -3.07 10.74 -1.74
C MET A 99 -3.94 10.54 -2.99
N ALA A 100 -3.46 9.75 -3.94
CA ALA A 100 -4.22 9.38 -5.14
C ALA A 100 -5.54 8.68 -4.78
N LEU A 101 -5.50 7.68 -3.87
CA LEU A 101 -6.72 6.99 -3.44
C LEU A 101 -7.73 7.94 -2.75
N GLU A 102 -7.26 8.90 -1.95
CA GLU A 102 -8.17 9.89 -1.34
C GLU A 102 -8.82 10.79 -2.38
N GLN A 103 -8.07 11.26 -3.37
CA GLN A 103 -8.61 12.06 -4.47
C GLN A 103 -9.58 11.27 -5.34
N LEU A 104 -9.27 10.02 -5.68
CA LEU A 104 -10.18 9.12 -6.42
C LEU A 104 -11.53 8.97 -5.71
N LYS A 105 -11.51 8.93 -4.37
CA LYS A 105 -12.71 8.87 -3.52
C LYS A 105 -13.40 10.22 -3.29
N GLY A 106 -12.90 11.30 -3.89
CA GLY A 106 -13.44 12.64 -3.72
C GLY A 106 -13.30 13.18 -2.30
N LEU A 107 -12.28 12.73 -1.55
CA LEU A 107 -12.02 13.23 -0.20
C LEU A 107 -11.15 14.49 -0.26
N ASP A 108 -11.51 15.48 0.54
CA ASP A 108 -10.69 16.68 0.73
C ASP A 108 -9.33 16.31 1.34
N PHE A 109 -8.27 17.02 0.93
CA PHE A 109 -6.93 16.82 1.46
C PHE A 109 -6.91 16.98 2.99
N ASN A 110 -6.33 15.99 3.67
CA ASN A 110 -6.15 15.99 5.13
C ASN A 110 -4.86 15.27 5.49
N ASP A 111 -3.83 16.06 5.75
CA ASP A 111 -2.50 15.65 6.17
C ASP A 111 -2.51 14.69 7.36
N GLU A 112 -3.26 14.96 8.44
CA GLU A 112 -3.29 14.10 9.62
C GLU A 112 -3.82 12.69 9.29
N ARG A 113 -4.86 12.62 8.44
CA ARG A 113 -5.45 11.36 7.98
C ARG A 113 -4.48 10.60 7.08
N ILE A 114 -3.83 11.30 6.16
CA ILE A 114 -2.82 10.73 5.25
C ILE A 114 -1.63 10.19 6.05
N LEU A 115 -1.08 10.98 6.98
CA LEU A 115 0.02 10.57 7.85
C LEU A 115 -0.36 9.38 8.73
N ARG A 116 -1.60 9.33 9.23
CA ARG A 116 -2.13 8.19 10.00
C ARG A 116 -2.21 6.92 9.15
N LYS A 117 -2.63 7.02 7.89
CA LYS A 117 -2.65 5.89 6.94
C LYS A 117 -1.22 5.42 6.64
N LEU A 118 -0.30 6.34 6.36
CA LEU A 118 1.10 6.03 6.09
C LEU A 118 1.77 5.33 7.28
N LYS A 119 1.53 5.81 8.50
CA LYS A 119 2.01 5.16 9.73
C LYS A 119 1.44 3.76 9.92
N ARG A 120 0.16 3.56 9.60
CA ARG A 120 -0.49 2.24 9.69
C ARG A 120 0.12 1.27 8.68
N TYR A 121 0.37 1.74 7.46
CA TYR A 121 1.04 0.97 6.43
C TYR A 121 2.46 0.55 6.87
N ALA A 122 3.27 1.50 7.33
CA ALA A 122 4.63 1.22 7.82
C ALA A 122 4.62 0.19 8.97
N ARG A 123 3.65 0.27 9.89
CA ARG A 123 3.49 -0.70 10.99
C ARG A 123 3.17 -2.13 10.55
N ARG A 124 2.46 -2.29 9.43
CA ARG A 124 2.07 -3.59 8.87
C ARG A 124 3.14 -4.17 7.95
N SER A 125 4.08 -3.34 7.51
CA SER A 125 5.17 -3.73 6.65
C SER A 125 6.07 -4.74 7.33
N GLU A 126 6.71 -5.61 6.55
CA GLU A 126 7.70 -6.56 7.05
C GLU A 126 8.78 -5.85 7.88
N GLY A 127 9.14 -6.41 9.03
CA GLY A 127 10.05 -5.78 9.99
C GLY A 127 9.39 -4.72 10.90
N GLY A 128 8.16 -4.31 10.60
CA GLY A 128 7.40 -3.34 11.39
C GLY A 128 8.01 -1.93 11.35
N ILE A 129 7.64 -1.12 12.34
CA ILE A 129 8.14 0.26 12.49
C ILE A 129 9.15 0.34 13.63
N SER A 130 10.34 0.86 13.38
CA SER A 130 11.38 1.10 14.40
C SER A 130 10.96 2.21 15.38
N GLU A 131 11.62 2.30 16.54
CA GLU A 131 11.34 3.39 17.50
C GLU A 131 11.73 4.76 16.93
N GLU A 132 12.83 4.82 16.18
CA GLU A 132 13.29 6.02 15.48
C GLU A 132 12.22 6.49 14.49
N LEU A 133 11.70 5.59 13.65
CA LEU A 133 10.67 5.94 12.69
C LEU A 133 9.36 6.36 13.39
N LYS A 134 9.00 5.74 14.53
CA LYS A 134 7.84 6.19 15.34
C LYS A 134 8.00 7.63 15.84
N LEU A 135 9.21 8.02 16.24
CA LEU A 135 9.53 9.39 16.68
C LEU A 135 9.39 10.36 15.49
N VAL A 136 9.93 10.01 14.33
CA VAL A 136 9.82 10.83 13.12
C VAL A 136 8.35 11.03 12.70
N PHE A 137 7.52 9.99 12.77
CA PHE A 137 6.07 10.14 12.55
C PHE A 137 5.38 11.06 13.57
N LYS A 138 5.89 11.15 14.81
CA LYS A 138 5.36 12.03 15.84
C LYS A 138 5.80 13.48 15.58
N GLU A 139 7.05 13.70 15.18
CA GLU A 139 7.57 15.00 14.79
C GLU A 139 6.81 15.53 13.57
N ASN A 140 6.63 14.70 12.55
CA ASN A 140 5.88 15.06 11.35
C ASN A 140 4.44 15.48 11.67
N LYS A 141 3.78 14.77 12.60
CA LYS A 141 2.44 15.13 13.07
C LYS A 141 2.40 16.55 13.69
N ASN A 142 3.45 16.95 14.40
CA ASN A 142 3.48 18.26 15.04
C ASN A 142 3.65 19.39 14.01
N LEU A 143 4.40 19.15 12.92
CA LEU A 143 4.55 20.12 11.83
C LEU A 143 3.24 20.36 11.07
N GLN A 144 2.43 19.32 10.93
CA GLN A 144 1.13 19.34 10.25
C GLN A 144 -0.03 19.84 11.15
N GLY A 145 0.24 20.12 12.42
CA GLY A 145 -0.76 20.49 13.42
C GLY A 145 -0.78 21.98 13.79
N ASP A 146 0.11 22.78 13.20
CA ASP A 146 0.20 24.25 13.33
C ASP A 146 -0.46 24.95 12.13
#